data_AF-L8XAC7-F1
#
_entry.id   AF-L8XAC7-F1
#
_cell.length_a   1.000
_cell.length_b   1.000
_cell.length_c   1.000
_cell.angle_alpha   90.00
_cell.angle_beta   90.00
_cell.angle_gamma   90.00
#
_symmetry.space_group_name_H-M   'P 1'
#
loop_
_entity.id
_entity.type
_entity.pdbx_description
1 polymer ?
#
loop_
_entity_poly.entity_id
_entity_poly.type
_entity_poly.pdbx_seq_one_letter_code
_entity_poly.pdbx_strand_id
1 'polypeptide(L)'
;MATGCNAAVAVPPHKRSDTETTSTIEISGWRLTSTSLPISNGAEIDACQAEVGINLPEMFFGNNSLVLEWFGPDSDVGIPPTRPDSEENKEDVDIKPESKPLWRYEFRAQEALKRVHRGPSEPGDGCVKVGYSEAWLKSRSVDSRLRRTAPCNFKPNCRTGPAAESPMPEMVEVKPYDWTYTPLYPGHTSVPNDLDNDGFVPADPENPQHAIPISELQRPDPILFYAEIPLYEDELHDNGLSILTIRIRVMPGSLFILFRFTLRVDDVLFRNFDTRVYHSFVRNPPLVVRDTRGWETPYKTLRSLLPNPEDLSPLTDPQWIARMLASLPESSTMDKSSRRSTGWRGLGTRIEVLDLNKLANEVEQELSSGVNALGLDEKQS
;
A
#
# COMPACT_ATOMS: atom_id res chain seq x y z
N MET A 1 -27.58 -27.98 28.46
CA MET A 1 -28.26 -26.91 27.73
C MET A 1 -27.24 -25.83 27.41
N ALA A 2 -26.82 -25.73 26.15
CA ALA A 2 -26.07 -24.60 25.62
C ALA A 2 -26.43 -24.47 24.14
N THR A 3 -27.61 -23.92 23.88
CA THR A 3 -28.05 -23.40 22.58
C THR A 3 -27.21 -22.17 22.26
N GLY A 4 -26.04 -22.38 21.66
CA GLY A 4 -25.31 -21.33 20.96
C GLY A 4 -25.69 -21.38 19.49
N CYS A 5 -26.87 -20.88 19.14
CA CYS A 5 -27.17 -20.57 17.75
C CYS A 5 -26.15 -19.52 17.29
N ASN A 6 -25.25 -19.90 16.38
CA ASN A 6 -24.46 -18.96 15.58
C ASN A 6 -25.47 -18.16 14.74
N ALA A 7 -26.02 -17.09 15.31
CA ALA A 7 -26.83 -16.16 14.57
C ALA A 7 -25.92 -15.54 13.51
N ALA A 8 -26.23 -15.79 12.24
CA ALA A 8 -25.60 -15.09 11.13
C ALA A 8 -25.73 -13.58 11.39
N VAL A 9 -24.62 -12.84 11.32
CA VAL A 9 -24.65 -11.39 11.48
C VAL A 9 -25.57 -10.84 10.39
N ALA A 10 -26.59 -10.09 10.79
CA ALA A 10 -27.49 -9.46 9.83
C ALA A 10 -26.68 -8.60 8.87
N VAL A 11 -26.88 -8.80 7.57
CA VAL A 11 -26.18 -8.02 6.55
C VAL A 11 -26.72 -6.59 6.61
N PRO A 12 -25.89 -5.60 6.96
CA PRO A 12 -26.34 -4.22 7.00
C PRO A 12 -26.68 -3.75 5.57
N PRO A 13 -27.53 -2.72 5.46
CA PRO A 13 -27.74 -2.07 4.19
C PRO A 13 -26.41 -1.57 3.62
N HIS A 14 -26.21 -1.79 2.33
CA HIS A 14 -25.01 -1.39 1.63
C HIS A 14 -25.34 -1.17 0.15
N LYS A 15 -24.55 -0.33 -0.50
CA LYS A 15 -24.63 -0.07 -1.93
C LYS A 15 -23.31 -0.46 -2.57
N ARG A 16 -23.37 -1.24 -3.65
CA ARG A 16 -22.21 -1.61 -4.44
C ARG A 16 -22.35 -1.05 -5.85
N SER A 17 -21.27 -0.48 -6.36
CA SER A 17 -21.17 0.02 -7.72
C SER A 17 -19.84 -0.41 -8.31
N ASP A 18 -19.90 -1.22 -9.37
CA ASP A 18 -18.73 -1.68 -10.09
C ASP A 18 -18.76 -1.06 -11.49
N THR A 19 -17.65 -0.48 -11.90
CA THR A 19 -17.34 -0.07 -13.27
C THR A 19 -16.27 -1.01 -13.85
N GLU A 20 -15.82 -0.76 -15.08
CA GLU A 20 -14.76 -1.56 -15.70
C GLU A 20 -13.42 -1.51 -14.94
N THR A 21 -13.13 -0.38 -14.28
CA THR A 21 -11.81 -0.10 -13.68
C THR A 21 -11.88 0.20 -12.19
N THR A 22 -13.06 0.52 -11.67
CA THR A 22 -13.27 0.84 -10.26
C THR A 22 -14.38 -0.01 -9.67
N SER A 23 -14.23 -0.40 -8.41
CA SER A 23 -15.26 -1.08 -7.66
C SER A 23 -15.41 -0.39 -6.32
N THR A 24 -16.64 -0.03 -5.98
CA THR A 24 -16.95 0.77 -4.79
C THR A 24 -18.05 0.11 -3.97
N ILE A 25 -17.87 0.09 -2.66
CA ILE A 25 -18.89 -0.30 -1.70
C ILE A 25 -19.10 0.82 -0.68
N GLU A 26 -20.38 1.15 -0.42
CA GLU A 26 -20.82 2.07 0.61
C GLU A 26 -21.56 1.29 1.71
N ILE A 27 -21.10 1.40 2.95
CA ILE A 27 -21.61 0.62 4.09
C ILE A 27 -21.27 1.35 5.41
N SER A 28 -22.25 1.51 6.30
CA SER A 28 -22.03 2.03 7.66
C SER A 28 -21.22 3.35 7.73
N GLY A 29 -21.54 4.33 6.87
CA GLY A 29 -20.84 5.61 6.82
C GLY A 29 -19.46 5.58 6.15
N TRP A 30 -19.09 4.45 5.54
CA TRP A 30 -17.86 4.28 4.76
C TRP A 30 -18.14 4.20 3.27
N ARG A 31 -17.25 4.76 2.46
CA ARG A 31 -17.10 4.48 1.03
C ARG A 31 -15.71 3.90 0.80
N LEU A 32 -15.65 2.70 0.25
CA LEU A 32 -14.40 2.00 -0.05
C LEU A 32 -14.31 1.85 -1.56
N THR A 33 -13.27 2.41 -2.17
CA THR A 33 -13.09 2.41 -3.63
C THR A 33 -11.76 1.74 -3.98
N SER A 34 -11.83 0.64 -4.72
CA SER A 34 -10.67 0.00 -5.35
C SER A 34 -10.57 0.40 -6.80
N THR A 35 -9.40 0.83 -7.25
CA THR A 35 -9.08 1.11 -8.64
C THR A 35 -8.04 0.11 -9.13
N SER A 36 -8.36 -0.60 -10.21
CA SER A 36 -7.46 -1.54 -10.87
C SER A 36 -7.42 -1.24 -12.36
N LEU A 37 -6.26 -0.78 -12.81
CA LEU A 37 -5.94 -0.36 -14.16
C LEU A 37 -4.71 -1.13 -14.67
N PRO A 38 -4.47 -1.15 -15.99
CA PRO A 38 -3.27 -1.73 -16.58
C PRO A 38 -1.96 -1.07 -16.08
N ILE A 39 -0.83 -1.69 -16.41
CA ILE A 39 0.51 -1.14 -16.20
C ILE A 39 0.59 0.27 -16.80
N SER A 40 1.24 1.18 -16.08
CA SER A 40 1.41 2.55 -16.51
C SER A 40 2.15 2.66 -17.84
N ASN A 41 1.76 3.65 -18.64
CA ASN A 41 2.43 3.92 -19.92
C ASN A 41 3.75 4.69 -19.72
N GLY A 42 4.57 4.82 -20.77
CA GLY A 42 5.88 5.47 -20.69
C GLY A 42 5.85 6.90 -20.15
N ALA A 43 4.85 7.71 -20.51
CA ALA A 43 4.75 9.08 -20.02
C ALA A 43 4.40 9.15 -18.52
N GLU A 44 3.53 8.25 -18.05
CA GLU A 44 3.20 8.11 -16.63
C GLU A 44 4.41 7.61 -15.82
N ILE A 45 5.16 6.66 -16.38
CA ILE A 45 6.41 6.14 -15.79
C ILE A 45 7.44 7.27 -15.68
N ASP A 46 7.67 8.03 -16.74
CA ASP A 46 8.65 9.12 -16.75
C ASP A 46 8.28 10.22 -15.74
N ALA A 47 6.99 10.58 -15.66
CA ALA A 47 6.50 11.56 -14.69
C ALA A 47 6.68 11.08 -13.24
N CYS A 48 6.29 9.84 -12.94
CA CYS A 48 6.45 9.25 -11.61
C CYS A 48 7.93 9.08 -11.25
N GLN A 49 8.77 8.66 -12.20
CA GLN A 49 10.21 8.53 -12.01
C GLN A 49 10.87 9.88 -11.70
N ALA A 50 10.45 10.96 -12.36
CA ALA A 50 10.94 12.30 -12.06
C ALA A 50 10.55 12.74 -10.62
N GLU A 51 9.38 12.35 -10.14
CA GLU A 51 8.89 12.71 -8.81
C GLU A 51 9.51 11.87 -7.69
N VAL A 52 9.60 10.55 -7.88
CA VAL A 52 10.17 9.62 -6.89
C VAL A 52 11.70 9.66 -6.94
N GLY A 53 12.31 9.94 -8.08
CA GLY A 53 13.76 10.06 -8.22
C GLY A 53 14.54 8.75 -8.12
N ILE A 54 13.88 7.61 -8.35
CA ILE A 54 14.46 6.27 -8.51
C ILE A 54 13.85 5.61 -9.76
N ASN A 55 14.57 4.67 -10.38
CA ASN A 55 13.99 3.89 -11.48
C ASN A 55 12.81 3.07 -10.98
N LEU A 56 11.70 3.07 -11.70
CA LEU A 56 10.51 2.33 -11.29
C LEU A 56 10.68 0.81 -11.48
N PRO A 57 9.92 0.00 -10.73
CA PRO A 57 9.76 -1.43 -10.96
C PRO A 57 9.32 -1.76 -12.40
N GLU A 58 9.70 -2.94 -12.90
CA GLU A 58 9.35 -3.42 -14.24
C GLU A 58 7.83 -3.39 -14.54
N MET A 59 7.02 -3.88 -13.60
CA MET A 59 5.57 -3.83 -13.68
C MET A 59 5.05 -2.80 -12.67
N PHE A 60 4.88 -1.56 -13.12
CA PHE A 60 4.37 -0.47 -12.28
C PHE A 60 2.90 -0.16 -12.56
N PHE A 61 2.04 -0.30 -11.55
CA PHE A 61 0.61 0.01 -11.62
C PHE A 61 0.33 1.37 -10.95
N GLY A 62 0.78 2.47 -11.55
CA GLY A 62 0.73 3.80 -10.93
C GLY A 62 -0.67 4.33 -10.67
N ASN A 63 -1.65 3.91 -11.48
CA ASN A 63 -3.04 4.35 -11.36
C ASN A 63 -3.88 3.45 -10.43
N ASN A 64 -3.29 2.37 -9.89
CA ASN A 64 -3.97 1.51 -8.94
C ASN A 64 -3.99 2.14 -7.56
N SER A 65 -5.14 2.00 -6.89
CA SER A 65 -5.31 2.56 -5.55
C SER A 65 -6.39 1.85 -4.77
N LEU A 66 -6.26 1.91 -3.45
CA LEU A 66 -7.36 1.66 -2.52
C LEU A 66 -7.59 2.93 -1.72
N VAL A 67 -8.82 3.43 -1.76
CA VAL A 67 -9.24 4.65 -1.07
C VAL A 67 -10.34 4.30 -0.07
N LEU A 68 -10.15 4.72 1.18
CA LEU A 68 -11.13 4.60 2.25
C LEU A 68 -11.60 6.00 2.62
N GLU A 69 -12.89 6.24 2.54
CA GLU A 69 -13.52 7.50 2.93
C GLU A 69 -14.53 7.23 4.05
N TRP A 70 -14.41 7.99 5.13
CA TRP A 70 -15.34 7.94 6.26
C TRP A 70 -16.08 9.26 6.37
N PHE A 71 -17.41 9.20 6.45
CA PHE A 71 -18.31 10.36 6.43
C PHE A 71 -18.95 10.66 7.78
N GLY A 72 -18.60 9.91 8.83
CA GLY A 72 -19.20 10.05 10.15
C GLY A 72 -20.32 9.03 10.45
N PRO A 73 -20.74 8.92 11.72
CA PRO A 73 -21.78 7.99 12.14
C PRO A 73 -23.19 8.41 11.69
N ASP A 74 -23.44 9.72 11.54
CA ASP A 74 -24.74 10.28 11.14
C ASP A 74 -24.88 10.45 9.61
N SER A 75 -23.97 9.86 8.84
CA SER A 75 -23.97 9.96 7.38
C SER A 75 -25.02 9.05 6.75
N ASP A 76 -25.69 9.56 5.70
CA ASP A 76 -26.56 8.76 4.83
C ASP A 76 -25.80 7.74 3.96
N VAL A 77 -24.45 7.77 3.97
CA VAL A 77 -23.61 6.88 3.15
C VAL A 77 -23.77 5.43 3.59
N GLY A 78 -24.21 4.57 2.66
CA GLY A 78 -24.51 3.17 2.91
C GLY A 78 -25.94 2.90 3.38
N ILE A 79 -26.78 3.93 3.56
CA ILE A 79 -28.21 3.77 3.82
C ILE A 79 -28.95 3.77 2.47
N PRO A 80 -29.77 2.74 2.16
CA PRO A 80 -30.57 2.73 0.95
C PRO A 80 -31.57 3.88 0.98
N PRO A 81 -31.88 4.52 -0.16
CA PRO A 81 -32.87 5.59 -0.21
C PRO A 81 -34.19 5.06 0.35
N THR A 82 -34.68 5.70 1.42
CA THR A 82 -36.00 5.42 1.96
C THR A 82 -37.00 5.67 0.84
N ARG A 83 -37.79 4.64 0.49
CA ARG A 83 -38.86 4.76 -0.50
C ARG A 83 -39.76 5.93 -0.06
N PRO A 84 -40.01 6.94 -0.92
CA PRO A 84 -40.95 7.99 -0.56
C PRO A 84 -42.35 7.37 -0.55
N ASP A 85 -42.85 7.04 0.64
CA ASP A 85 -44.26 6.70 0.85
C ASP A 85 -45.09 7.99 0.88
N SER A 86 -45.02 8.77 -0.19
CA SER A 86 -45.94 9.87 -0.51
C SER A 86 -45.58 10.41 -1.90
N GLU A 87 -46.56 10.40 -2.81
CA GLU A 87 -46.51 11.17 -4.05
C GLU A 87 -46.39 12.66 -3.69
N GLU A 88 -45.17 13.17 -3.55
CA GLU A 88 -44.92 14.61 -3.50
C GLU A 88 -44.11 15.03 -4.73
N ASN A 89 -44.73 15.97 -5.44
CA ASN A 89 -44.35 16.71 -6.64
C ASN A 89 -42.89 16.63 -7.11
N LYS A 90 -42.75 16.35 -8.42
CA LYS A 90 -41.58 16.67 -9.23
C LYS A 90 -41.39 18.19 -9.29
N GLU A 91 -40.67 18.77 -8.36
CA GLU A 91 -40.04 20.09 -8.52
C GLU A 91 -38.59 19.98 -8.06
N ASP A 92 -37.69 20.38 -8.98
CA ASP A 92 -36.25 20.60 -8.85
C ASP A 92 -35.38 19.48 -8.23
N VAL A 93 -34.61 18.82 -9.08
CA VAL A 93 -33.47 17.98 -8.67
C VAL A 93 -32.38 18.92 -8.15
N ASP A 94 -32.53 19.36 -6.91
CA ASP A 94 -31.43 19.93 -6.15
C ASP A 94 -30.38 18.83 -5.98
N ILE A 95 -29.27 18.99 -6.71
CA ILE A 95 -28.06 18.19 -6.52
C ILE A 95 -27.59 18.50 -5.10
N LYS A 96 -27.94 17.64 -4.13
CA LYS A 96 -27.35 17.72 -2.78
C LYS A 96 -25.83 17.75 -2.97
N PRO A 97 -25.12 18.74 -2.40
CA PRO A 97 -23.66 18.78 -2.51
C PRO A 97 -23.11 17.46 -1.97
N GLU A 98 -22.24 16.82 -2.75
CA GLU A 98 -21.58 15.59 -2.31
C GLU A 98 -20.99 15.83 -0.92
N SER A 99 -21.41 15.04 0.06
CA SER A 99 -20.91 15.12 1.42
C SER A 99 -19.39 14.92 1.37
N LYS A 100 -18.64 15.84 1.98
CA LYS A 100 -17.18 15.71 2.05
C LYS A 100 -16.82 14.63 3.09
N PRO A 101 -15.84 13.76 2.83
CA PRO A 101 -15.38 12.81 3.82
C PRO A 101 -14.68 13.55 4.97
N LEU A 102 -14.94 13.12 6.20
CA LEU A 102 -14.25 13.60 7.40
C LEU A 102 -12.84 13.05 7.48
N TRP A 103 -12.66 11.82 7.01
CA TRP A 103 -11.36 11.16 6.96
C TRP A 103 -11.19 10.39 5.65
N ARG A 104 -10.02 10.50 5.04
CA ARG A 104 -9.68 9.80 3.81
C ARG A 104 -8.29 9.18 3.91
N TYR A 105 -8.22 7.88 3.66
CA TYR A 105 -7.00 7.08 3.77
C TYR A 105 -6.72 6.34 2.47
N GLU A 106 -5.48 6.41 2.00
CA GLU A 106 -5.12 5.92 0.66
C GLU A 106 -3.89 5.01 0.66
N PHE A 107 -3.92 4.04 -0.26
CA PHE A 107 -2.78 3.22 -0.64
C PHE A 107 -2.48 3.44 -2.12
N ARG A 108 -1.27 3.92 -2.43
CA ARG A 108 -0.79 4.17 -3.79
C ARG A 108 0.65 3.68 -3.96
N ALA A 109 0.97 3.21 -5.17
CA ALA A 109 2.31 2.75 -5.52
C ALA A 109 3.35 3.88 -5.41
N GLN A 110 3.02 5.06 -5.92
CA GLN A 110 3.88 6.25 -5.91
C GLN A 110 4.30 6.67 -4.49
N GLU A 111 3.33 6.75 -3.56
CA GLU A 111 3.60 7.10 -2.15
C GLU A 111 4.40 6.03 -1.41
N ALA A 112 4.24 4.77 -1.80
CA ALA A 112 5.07 3.68 -1.31
C ALA A 112 6.52 3.81 -1.79
N LEU A 113 6.71 4.05 -3.09
CA LEU A 113 8.04 4.23 -3.70
C LEU A 113 8.74 5.49 -3.18
N LYS A 114 8.00 6.54 -2.81
CA LYS A 114 8.59 7.71 -2.16
C LYS A 114 9.28 7.38 -0.84
N ARG A 115 8.81 6.35 -0.12
CA ARG A 115 9.37 5.90 1.18
C ARG A 115 10.45 4.84 1.03
N VAL A 116 10.80 4.48 -0.19
CA VAL A 116 11.95 3.63 -0.49
C VAL A 116 13.23 4.45 -0.26
N HIS A 117 14.25 3.81 0.29
CA HIS A 117 15.54 4.45 0.54
C HIS A 117 16.14 4.99 -0.77
N ARG A 118 16.70 6.20 -0.80
CA ARG A 118 17.21 6.84 -2.04
C ARG A 118 18.69 7.22 -1.97
N GLY A 119 19.32 6.99 -0.82
CA GLY A 119 20.68 7.43 -0.51
C GLY A 119 21.69 6.29 -0.39
N PRO A 120 22.95 6.60 -0.06
CA PRO A 120 23.93 5.58 0.32
C PRO A 120 23.42 4.76 1.50
N SER A 121 23.85 3.51 1.60
CA SER A 121 23.46 2.61 2.67
C SER A 121 23.90 3.14 4.04
N GLU A 122 22.95 3.65 4.80
CA GLU A 122 23.04 4.03 6.20
C GLU A 122 22.71 2.83 7.11
N PRO A 123 23.19 2.85 8.36
CA PRO A 123 22.81 1.84 9.35
C PRO A 123 21.28 1.77 9.51
N GLY A 124 20.73 0.59 9.30
CA GLY A 124 19.31 0.32 9.47
C GLY A 124 18.49 0.35 8.18
N ASP A 125 19.02 0.81 7.05
CA ASP A 125 18.29 0.77 5.77
C ASP A 125 17.92 -0.65 5.35
N GLY A 126 18.69 -1.63 5.83
CA GLY A 126 18.55 -3.01 5.43
C GLY A 126 19.04 -3.27 4.00
N CYS A 127 19.88 -2.38 3.44
CA CYS A 127 20.34 -2.53 2.06
C CYS A 127 21.00 -3.89 1.83
N VAL A 128 20.53 -4.59 0.80
CA VAL A 128 21.12 -5.85 0.37
C VAL A 128 22.43 -5.54 -0.35
N LYS A 129 23.56 -5.81 0.31
CA LYS A 129 24.88 -5.61 -0.27
C LYS A 129 25.13 -6.69 -1.32
N VAL A 130 24.80 -6.39 -2.57
CA VAL A 130 25.15 -7.26 -3.69
C VAL A 130 26.64 -7.07 -3.99
N GLY A 131 27.46 -8.10 -3.77
CA GLY A 131 28.88 -8.10 -4.16
C GLY A 131 29.13 -7.93 -5.67
N TYR A 132 28.05 -7.94 -6.47
CA TYR A 132 28.04 -7.78 -7.93
C TYR A 132 27.63 -6.38 -8.40
N SER A 133 27.44 -5.38 -7.52
CA SER A 133 27.03 -4.02 -7.93
C SER A 133 27.93 -3.44 -9.04
N GLU A 134 29.24 -3.74 -9.04
CA GLU A 134 30.16 -3.37 -10.13
C GLU A 134 29.90 -4.08 -11.47
N ALA A 135 29.46 -5.33 -11.46
CA ALA A 135 29.15 -6.09 -12.67
C ALA A 135 27.77 -5.73 -13.25
N TRP A 136 26.84 -5.37 -12.38
CA TRP A 136 25.51 -4.85 -12.73
C TRP A 136 25.58 -3.41 -13.29
N LEU A 137 26.45 -2.57 -12.72
CA LEU A 137 26.84 -1.29 -13.31
C LEU A 137 27.48 -1.48 -14.71
N LYS A 138 28.24 -2.57 -14.89
CA LYS A 138 28.83 -2.92 -16.20
C LYS A 138 27.77 -3.38 -17.20
N SER A 139 26.81 -4.24 -16.86
CA SER A 139 25.83 -4.77 -17.83
C SER A 139 24.99 -3.66 -18.48
N ARG A 140 24.57 -2.64 -17.71
CA ARG A 140 23.90 -1.44 -18.26
C ARG A 140 24.83 -0.52 -19.06
N SER A 141 26.15 -0.62 -18.86
CA SER A 141 27.15 0.11 -19.67
C SER A 141 27.58 -0.63 -20.96
N VAL A 142 27.24 -1.92 -21.12
CA VAL A 142 27.78 -2.79 -22.19
C VAL A 142 26.82 -2.91 -23.39
N ASP A 143 25.55 -2.56 -23.26
CA ASP A 143 24.59 -2.58 -24.40
C ASP A 143 24.96 -1.56 -25.52
N SER A 144 25.94 -0.69 -25.29
CA SER A 144 26.50 0.21 -26.30
C SER A 144 27.77 -0.32 -27.01
N ARG A 145 28.35 -1.45 -26.57
CA ARG A 145 29.70 -1.89 -27.01
C ARG A 145 29.74 -3.15 -27.88
N LEU A 146 28.60 -3.76 -28.23
CA LEU A 146 28.55 -4.93 -29.11
C LEU A 146 27.90 -4.67 -30.48
N ARG A 147 28.39 -3.65 -31.19
CA ARG A 147 28.26 -3.57 -32.67
C ARG A 147 29.56 -3.12 -33.31
N ARG A 148 30.63 -3.88 -33.12
CA ARG A 148 31.84 -3.66 -33.91
C ARG A 148 32.72 -4.90 -33.91
N THR A 149 32.40 -5.85 -34.81
CA THR A 149 33.36 -6.59 -35.63
C THR A 149 32.64 -7.64 -36.46
N ALA A 150 32.22 -7.26 -37.67
CA ALA A 150 32.11 -8.19 -38.79
C ALA A 150 32.95 -7.60 -39.93
N PRO A 151 33.89 -8.34 -40.54
CA PRO A 151 34.73 -7.81 -41.59
C PRO A 151 33.99 -7.95 -42.93
N CYS A 152 33.44 -6.85 -43.44
CA CYS A 152 32.99 -6.80 -44.84
C CYS A 152 34.07 -6.17 -45.72
N ASN A 153 34.64 -6.99 -46.60
CA ASN A 153 35.40 -6.57 -47.76
C ASN A 153 34.49 -5.86 -48.77
N PHE A 154 34.58 -4.53 -48.93
CA PHE A 154 34.34 -3.88 -50.25
C PHE A 154 34.85 -2.42 -50.30
N LYS A 155 35.26 -2.00 -51.50
CA LYS A 155 36.02 -0.79 -51.86
C LYS A 155 35.20 0.53 -51.86
N PRO A 156 35.87 1.71 -51.99
CA PRO A 156 35.39 3.00 -51.49
C PRO A 156 34.72 3.86 -52.57
N ASN A 157 33.58 4.48 -52.24
CA ASN A 157 33.25 5.87 -52.60
C ASN A 157 31.86 6.23 -52.08
N CYS A 158 31.76 7.06 -51.04
CA CYS A 158 30.57 7.87 -50.74
C CYS A 158 31.00 9.12 -49.98
N ARG A 159 30.56 10.27 -50.48
CA ARG A 159 30.94 11.62 -50.05
C ARG A 159 30.48 11.92 -48.62
N THR A 160 31.32 12.64 -47.91
CA THR A 160 31.11 13.24 -46.58
C THR A 160 29.89 14.17 -46.54
N GLY A 161 28.87 13.82 -45.76
CA GLY A 161 27.93 14.76 -45.14
C GLY A 161 28.35 15.02 -43.69
N PRO A 162 28.02 16.18 -43.08
CA PRO A 162 28.48 16.51 -41.74
C PRO A 162 27.83 15.58 -40.73
N ALA A 163 28.66 15.01 -39.84
CA ALA A 163 28.21 14.19 -38.74
C ALA A 163 27.34 15.03 -37.80
N ALA A 164 26.06 14.68 -37.69
CA ALA A 164 25.25 15.11 -36.57
C ALA A 164 25.77 14.37 -35.33
N GLU A 165 26.66 15.02 -34.58
CA GLU A 165 26.99 14.62 -33.22
C GLU A 165 25.76 14.91 -32.35
N SER A 166 24.87 13.93 -32.23
CA SER A 166 23.92 13.92 -31.12
C SER A 166 24.74 13.66 -29.85
N PRO A 167 24.77 14.59 -28.87
CA PRO A 167 25.50 14.36 -27.63
C PRO A 167 24.85 13.17 -26.92
N MET A 168 25.68 12.23 -26.48
CA MET A 168 25.24 11.15 -25.61
C MET A 168 24.60 11.78 -24.36
N PRO A 169 23.45 11.27 -23.88
CA PRO A 169 22.82 11.83 -22.70
C PRO A 169 23.80 11.75 -21.52
N GLU A 170 23.81 12.82 -20.73
CA GLU A 170 24.64 12.98 -19.54
C GLU A 170 24.50 11.77 -18.62
N MET A 171 25.62 11.15 -18.23
CA MET A 171 25.65 10.02 -17.32
C MET A 171 25.10 10.47 -15.97
N VAL A 172 23.83 10.16 -15.72
CA VAL A 172 23.21 10.33 -14.41
C VAL A 172 23.96 9.43 -13.44
N GLU A 173 24.68 10.04 -12.49
CA GLU A 173 25.33 9.32 -11.40
C GLU A 173 24.31 8.38 -10.74
N VAL A 174 24.56 7.07 -10.83
CA VAL A 174 23.68 6.06 -10.23
C VAL A 174 23.76 6.25 -8.72
N LYS A 175 22.70 6.83 -8.15
CA LYS A 175 22.56 6.94 -6.69
C LYS A 175 22.71 5.53 -6.10
N PRO A 176 23.48 5.37 -5.01
CA PRO A 176 23.77 4.06 -4.39
C PRO A 176 22.53 3.50 -3.67
N TYR A 177 21.51 3.18 -4.44
CA TYR A 177 20.26 2.55 -4.01
C TYR A 177 20.35 1.02 -4.14
N ASP A 178 19.59 0.27 -3.34
CA ASP A 178 19.69 -1.18 -3.23
C ASP A 178 18.82 -1.98 -4.24
N TRP A 179 18.02 -1.28 -5.06
CA TRP A 179 17.18 -1.85 -6.12
C TRP A 179 16.14 -2.88 -5.64
N THR A 180 15.87 -2.98 -4.33
CA THR A 180 14.93 -3.98 -3.79
C THR A 180 13.49 -3.50 -3.72
N TYR A 181 13.27 -2.19 -3.89
CA TYR A 181 11.96 -1.53 -3.81
C TYR A 181 11.25 -1.76 -2.48
N THR A 182 12.00 -1.88 -1.37
CA THR A 182 11.43 -2.10 -0.04
C THR A 182 10.78 -0.82 0.51
N PRO A 183 9.43 -0.71 0.62
CA PRO A 183 8.79 0.50 1.11
C PRO A 183 8.51 0.40 2.61
N LEU A 184 8.83 1.44 3.37
CA LEU A 184 8.36 1.60 4.77
C LEU A 184 7.07 2.41 4.79
N TYR A 185 6.05 1.94 4.07
CA TYR A 185 4.82 2.66 3.82
C TYR A 185 3.61 1.93 4.43
N PRO A 186 2.94 2.53 5.44
CA PRO A 186 1.75 1.94 6.03
C PRO A 186 0.43 2.35 5.36
N GLY A 187 0.47 3.19 4.33
CA GLY A 187 -0.69 4.00 3.89
C GLY A 187 -0.53 5.45 4.36
N HIS A 188 -1.33 6.38 3.85
CA HIS A 188 -1.33 7.78 4.30
C HIS A 188 -2.76 8.34 4.37
N THR A 189 -2.94 9.30 5.25
CA THR A 189 -4.17 10.10 5.33
C THR A 189 -4.06 11.26 4.35
N SER A 190 -5.06 11.43 3.49
CA SER A 190 -5.15 12.56 2.56
C SER A 190 -6.17 13.61 3.01
N VAL A 191 -7.04 13.29 3.97
CA VAL A 191 -7.98 14.22 4.60
C VAL A 191 -8.15 13.81 6.06
N PRO A 192 -8.09 14.74 7.03
CA PRO A 192 -7.65 16.14 6.91
C PRO A 192 -6.17 16.29 6.52
N ASN A 193 -5.80 17.41 5.90
CA ASN A 193 -4.43 17.66 5.42
C ASN A 193 -3.45 18.00 6.56
N ASP A 194 -3.95 18.53 7.67
CA ASP A 194 -3.14 19.13 8.74
C ASP A 194 -2.91 18.18 9.93
N LEU A 195 -3.09 16.87 9.72
CA LEU A 195 -2.86 15.88 10.77
C LEU A 195 -1.38 15.53 10.92
N ASP A 196 -0.86 15.70 12.14
CA ASP A 196 0.41 15.10 12.54
C ASP A 196 0.30 13.56 12.53
N ASN A 197 1.19 12.89 11.80
CA ASN A 197 1.30 11.41 11.77
C ASN A 197 0.02 10.66 11.34
N ASP A 198 -0.68 11.15 10.31
CA ASP A 198 -1.91 10.54 9.76
C ASP A 198 -3.09 10.44 10.76
N GLY A 199 -2.98 11.04 11.97
CA GLY A 199 -3.95 10.95 13.08
C GLY A 199 -3.82 9.71 13.96
N PHE A 200 -2.91 8.78 13.64
CA PHE A 200 -2.74 7.53 14.37
C PHE A 200 -1.90 7.73 15.64
N VAL A 201 -2.32 7.11 16.75
CA VAL A 201 -1.57 7.09 18.02
C VAL A 201 -1.10 5.66 18.34
N PRO A 202 0.04 5.49 19.04
CA PRO A 202 0.48 4.18 19.49
C PRO A 202 -0.58 3.47 20.32
N ALA A 203 -0.83 2.19 20.03
CA ALA A 203 -1.77 1.37 20.78
C ALA A 203 -1.28 1.11 22.21
N ASP A 204 -2.19 1.26 23.17
CA ASP A 204 -2.02 0.72 24.53
C ASP A 204 -2.07 -0.83 24.51
N PRO A 205 -0.99 -1.54 24.90
CA PRO A 205 -0.96 -3.00 24.93
C PRO A 205 -1.95 -3.63 25.90
N GLU A 206 -2.36 -2.91 26.95
CA GLU A 206 -3.30 -3.40 27.96
C GLU A 206 -4.77 -3.33 27.48
N ASN A 207 -5.04 -2.56 26.41
CA ASN A 207 -6.39 -2.43 25.86
C ASN A 207 -6.65 -3.47 24.75
N PRO A 208 -7.50 -4.48 24.96
CA PRO A 208 -7.79 -5.49 23.94
C PRO A 208 -8.49 -4.94 22.70
N GLN A 209 -9.14 -3.76 22.78
CA GLN A 209 -9.76 -3.12 21.62
C GLN A 209 -8.74 -2.56 20.62
N HIS A 210 -7.51 -2.33 21.06
CA HIS A 210 -6.42 -1.84 20.22
C HIS A 210 -5.74 -2.95 19.40
N ALA A 211 -6.15 -4.20 19.58
CA ALA A 211 -5.65 -5.33 18.81
C ALA A 211 -6.69 -5.79 17.76
N ILE A 212 -6.19 -6.32 16.64
CA ILE A 212 -7.04 -6.91 15.60
C ILE A 212 -7.63 -8.22 16.13
N PRO A 213 -8.97 -8.36 16.23
CA PRO A 213 -9.61 -9.56 16.72
C PRO A 213 -9.57 -10.67 15.66
N ILE A 214 -8.55 -11.53 15.72
CA ILE A 214 -8.40 -12.64 14.78
C ILE A 214 -9.62 -13.57 14.78
N SER A 215 -10.29 -13.73 15.94
CA SER A 215 -11.52 -14.51 16.05
C SER A 215 -12.66 -13.99 15.19
N GLU A 216 -12.79 -12.66 15.01
CA GLU A 216 -13.82 -12.07 14.15
C GLU A 216 -13.50 -12.31 12.68
N LEU A 217 -12.23 -12.22 12.29
CA LEU A 217 -11.78 -12.45 10.91
C LEU A 217 -11.84 -13.93 10.48
N GLN A 218 -11.80 -14.87 11.44
CA GLN A 218 -11.91 -16.31 11.18
C GLN A 218 -13.36 -16.80 11.10
N ARG A 219 -14.34 -15.95 11.47
CA ARG A 219 -15.75 -16.32 11.33
C ARG A 219 -16.10 -16.47 9.84
N PRO A 220 -16.92 -17.48 9.49
CA PRO A 220 -17.37 -17.68 8.12
C PRO A 220 -18.51 -16.70 7.74
N ASP A 221 -18.30 -15.40 7.95
CA ASP A 221 -19.26 -14.36 7.58
C ASP A 221 -19.19 -14.10 6.05
N PRO A 222 -20.33 -13.73 5.41
CA PRO A 222 -20.34 -13.47 3.97
C PRO A 222 -19.45 -12.28 3.62
N ILE A 223 -18.72 -12.39 2.51
CA ILE A 223 -17.88 -11.29 2.00
C ILE A 223 -18.74 -10.42 1.09
N LEU A 224 -19.01 -9.20 1.53
CA LEU A 224 -19.81 -8.23 0.76
C LEU A 224 -18.98 -7.59 -0.36
N PHE A 225 -17.69 -7.39 -0.09
CA PHE A 225 -16.75 -6.81 -1.03
C PHE A 225 -15.36 -7.43 -0.88
N TYR A 226 -14.73 -7.75 -2.02
CA TYR A 226 -13.36 -8.21 -2.11
C TYR A 226 -12.69 -7.54 -3.30
N ALA A 227 -11.48 -7.05 -3.10
CA ALA A 227 -10.61 -6.63 -4.19
C ALA A 227 -9.17 -6.99 -3.87
N GLU A 228 -8.44 -7.39 -4.92
CA GLU A 228 -7.00 -7.61 -4.90
C GLU A 228 -6.37 -6.68 -5.93
N ILE A 229 -5.47 -5.83 -5.48
CA ILE A 229 -4.98 -4.69 -6.24
C ILE A 229 -3.45 -4.75 -6.24
N PRO A 230 -2.81 -5.11 -7.36
CA PRO A 230 -1.36 -5.03 -7.48
C PRO A 230 -0.92 -3.56 -7.58
N LEU A 231 0.19 -3.20 -6.95
CA LEU A 231 0.76 -1.86 -7.02
C LEU A 231 2.06 -1.83 -7.82
N TYR A 232 2.96 -2.77 -7.56
CA TYR A 232 4.10 -3.02 -8.43
C TYR A 232 4.66 -4.43 -8.24
N GLU A 233 5.39 -4.87 -9.26
CA GLU A 233 6.14 -6.12 -9.28
C GLU A 233 7.46 -5.93 -10.04
N ASP A 234 8.51 -6.58 -9.57
CA ASP A 234 9.85 -6.57 -10.17
C ASP A 234 10.55 -7.93 -9.94
N GLU A 235 11.15 -8.49 -10.98
CA GLU A 235 11.87 -9.77 -10.90
C GLU A 235 13.37 -9.61 -10.53
N LEU A 236 13.79 -8.38 -10.21
CA LEU A 236 15.18 -8.04 -9.84
C LEU A 236 16.19 -8.53 -10.90
N HIS A 237 15.80 -8.47 -12.17
CA HIS A 237 16.52 -9.04 -13.32
C HIS A 237 16.87 -10.52 -13.11
N ASP A 238 15.86 -11.34 -12.82
CA ASP A 238 15.95 -12.78 -12.55
C ASP A 238 16.72 -13.17 -11.27
N ASN A 239 16.94 -12.23 -10.34
CA ASN A 239 17.64 -12.49 -9.06
C ASN A 239 16.70 -12.55 -7.86
N GLY A 240 15.38 -12.52 -8.10
CA GLY A 240 14.42 -12.59 -7.02
C GLY A 240 13.02 -12.14 -7.41
N LEU A 241 12.32 -11.56 -6.45
CA LEU A 241 10.98 -11.04 -6.61
C LEU A 241 10.76 -9.91 -5.61
N SER A 242 10.25 -8.78 -6.08
CA SER A 242 9.77 -7.67 -5.26
C SER A 242 8.34 -7.38 -5.66
N ILE A 243 7.38 -7.68 -4.78
CA ILE A 243 5.95 -7.56 -5.09
C ILE A 243 5.22 -6.78 -3.99
N LEU A 244 4.39 -5.82 -4.40
CA LEU A 244 3.52 -5.05 -3.52
C LEU A 244 2.07 -5.18 -3.95
N THR A 245 1.23 -5.70 -3.04
CA THR A 245 -0.20 -5.96 -3.29
C THR A 245 -1.07 -5.49 -2.14
N ILE A 246 -2.32 -5.15 -2.47
CA ILE A 246 -3.38 -4.84 -1.50
C ILE A 246 -4.48 -5.89 -1.63
N ARG A 247 -4.97 -6.39 -0.50
CA ARG A 247 -6.20 -7.19 -0.45
C ARG A 247 -7.15 -6.57 0.55
N ILE A 248 -8.36 -6.25 0.12
CA ILE A 248 -9.43 -5.76 1.00
C ILE A 248 -10.56 -6.78 1.04
N ARG A 249 -11.11 -6.98 2.23
CA ARG A 249 -12.33 -7.75 2.46
C ARG A 249 -13.27 -6.95 3.37
N VAL A 250 -14.54 -6.87 2.99
CA VAL A 250 -15.59 -6.24 3.79
C VAL A 250 -16.64 -7.28 4.17
N MET A 251 -16.88 -7.43 5.47
CA MET A 251 -17.91 -8.28 6.07
C MET A 251 -19.04 -7.40 6.61
N PRO A 252 -20.20 -7.99 6.96
CA PRO A 252 -21.28 -7.27 7.63
C PRO A 252 -20.89 -6.46 8.87
N GLY A 253 -19.96 -6.97 9.69
CA GLY A 253 -19.57 -6.34 10.96
C GLY A 253 -18.24 -5.61 10.97
N SER A 254 -17.44 -5.71 9.89
CA SER A 254 -16.08 -5.15 9.88
C SER A 254 -15.48 -5.09 8.47
N LEU A 255 -14.44 -4.28 8.31
CA LEU A 255 -13.54 -4.31 7.16
C LEU A 255 -12.13 -4.77 7.60
N PHE A 256 -11.42 -5.42 6.67
CA PHE A 256 -10.04 -5.83 6.84
C PHE A 256 -9.24 -5.61 5.56
N ILE A 257 -8.09 -4.96 5.69
CA ILE A 257 -7.16 -4.70 4.60
C ILE A 257 -5.81 -5.32 4.95
N LEU A 258 -5.22 -6.02 3.99
CA LEU A 258 -3.86 -6.50 4.02
C LEU A 258 -3.10 -5.81 2.89
N PHE A 259 -2.25 -4.85 3.24
CA PHE A 259 -1.24 -4.28 2.36
C PHE A 259 0.07 -5.05 2.59
N ARG A 260 0.57 -5.75 1.59
CA ARG A 260 1.74 -6.63 1.74
C ARG A 260 2.79 -6.33 0.69
N PHE A 261 3.99 -6.09 1.20
CA PHE A 261 5.23 -6.18 0.45
C PHE A 261 5.92 -7.51 0.73
N THR A 262 6.35 -8.21 -0.32
CA THR A 262 7.16 -9.43 -0.23
C THR A 262 8.38 -9.27 -1.11
N LEU A 263 9.54 -9.45 -0.51
CA LEU A 263 10.84 -9.45 -1.17
C LEU A 263 11.50 -10.80 -0.99
N ARG A 264 11.91 -11.39 -2.10
CA ARG A 264 12.83 -12.51 -2.16
C ARG A 264 14.05 -12.05 -2.95
N VAL A 265 15.23 -12.22 -2.37
CA VAL A 265 16.49 -12.13 -3.10
C VAL A 265 17.13 -13.51 -3.07
N ASP A 266 17.29 -14.11 -4.24
CA ASP A 266 17.70 -15.51 -4.36
C ASP A 266 19.06 -15.75 -3.71
N ASP A 267 19.15 -16.83 -2.93
CA ASP A 267 20.30 -17.21 -2.10
C ASP A 267 20.75 -16.17 -1.04
N VAL A 268 20.04 -15.05 -0.88
CA VAL A 268 20.36 -14.00 0.08
C VAL A 268 19.36 -13.96 1.23
N LEU A 269 18.14 -13.45 1.01
CA LEU A 269 17.15 -13.27 2.08
C LEU A 269 15.71 -13.25 1.58
N PHE A 270 14.79 -13.44 2.52
CA PHE A 270 13.38 -13.08 2.40
C PHE A 270 13.07 -11.92 3.33
N ARG A 271 12.20 -11.02 2.89
CA ARG A 271 11.72 -9.90 3.69
C ARG A 271 10.24 -9.65 3.39
N ASN A 272 9.43 -9.55 4.43
CA ASN A 272 8.01 -9.17 4.32
C ASN A 272 7.73 -7.92 5.13
N PHE A 273 6.87 -7.07 4.59
CA PHE A 273 6.27 -5.95 5.30
C PHE A 273 4.75 -6.02 5.13
N ASP A 274 4.04 -6.33 6.22
CA ASP A 274 2.58 -6.33 6.24
C ASP A 274 2.10 -5.07 6.96
N THR A 275 1.16 -4.35 6.36
CA THR A 275 0.32 -3.39 7.06
C THR A 275 -1.12 -3.88 7.01
N ARG A 276 -1.69 -4.11 8.19
CA ARG A 276 -3.05 -4.61 8.37
C ARG A 276 -3.91 -3.51 8.93
N VAL A 277 -4.99 -3.18 8.25
CA VAL A 277 -5.96 -2.19 8.74
C VAL A 277 -7.28 -2.89 9.01
N TYR A 278 -7.81 -2.71 10.20
CA TYR A 278 -9.05 -3.32 10.65
C TYR A 278 -9.96 -2.26 11.28
N HIS A 279 -11.24 -2.32 10.98
CA HIS A 279 -12.25 -1.52 11.63
C HIS A 279 -13.53 -2.35 11.80
N SER A 280 -14.15 -2.24 12.99
CA SER A 280 -15.43 -2.88 13.28
C SER A 280 -16.55 -1.84 13.19
N PHE A 281 -17.61 -2.16 12.45
CA PHE A 281 -18.80 -1.31 12.35
C PHE A 281 -19.68 -1.37 13.60
N VAL A 282 -19.40 -2.30 14.52
CA VAL A 282 -20.24 -2.57 15.71
C VAL A 282 -19.58 -2.06 16.99
N ARG A 283 -18.24 -1.94 17.04
CA ARG A 283 -17.51 -1.51 18.23
C ARG A 283 -17.71 -0.01 18.48
N ASN A 284 -17.79 0.33 19.77
CA ASN A 284 -17.81 1.71 20.26
C ASN A 284 -16.76 1.83 21.39
N PRO A 285 -15.78 2.74 21.32
CA PRO A 285 -15.56 3.75 20.26
C PRO A 285 -15.24 3.14 18.87
N PRO A 286 -15.55 3.85 17.77
CA PRO A 286 -15.25 3.43 16.41
C PRO A 286 -13.75 3.61 16.14
N LEU A 287 -12.98 2.56 16.44
CA LEU A 287 -11.53 2.55 16.27
C LEU A 287 -11.12 1.94 14.93
N VAL A 288 -10.12 2.54 14.28
CA VAL A 288 -9.36 1.93 13.18
C VAL A 288 -8.03 1.45 13.75
N VAL A 289 -7.77 0.15 13.67
CA VAL A 289 -6.53 -0.47 14.15
C VAL A 289 -5.60 -0.70 12.96
N ARG A 290 -4.37 -0.21 13.06
CA ARG A 290 -3.29 -0.40 12.08
C ARG A 290 -2.16 -1.21 12.71
N ASP A 291 -1.97 -2.45 12.26
CA ASP A 291 -0.91 -3.35 12.69
C ASP A 291 0.12 -3.50 11.58
N THR A 292 1.29 -2.89 11.77
CA THR A 292 2.43 -2.92 10.85
C THR A 292 3.48 -3.89 11.36
N ARG A 293 3.92 -4.83 10.51
CA ARG A 293 4.90 -5.84 10.88
C ARG A 293 5.93 -6.06 9.78
N GLY A 294 7.20 -6.07 10.16
CA GLY A 294 8.30 -6.43 9.29
C GLY A 294 9.02 -7.69 9.76
N TRP A 295 9.27 -8.60 8.83
CA TRP A 295 10.07 -9.80 9.05
C TRP A 295 11.19 -9.89 8.02
N GLU A 296 12.32 -10.44 8.42
CA GLU A 296 13.44 -10.75 7.54
C GLU A 296 14.12 -12.03 7.99
N THR A 297 14.57 -12.84 7.04
CA THR A 297 15.38 -14.00 7.37
C THR A 297 16.29 -14.39 6.20
N PRO A 298 17.46 -15.00 6.45
CA PRO A 298 18.30 -15.51 5.37
C PRO A 298 17.58 -16.56 4.52
N TYR A 299 17.85 -16.57 3.22
CA TYR A 299 17.22 -17.47 2.26
C TYR A 299 17.37 -18.95 2.66
N LYS A 300 18.57 -19.31 3.12
CA LYS A 300 18.91 -20.67 3.58
C LYS A 300 18.04 -21.15 4.75
N THR A 301 17.59 -20.25 5.61
CA THR A 301 16.73 -20.59 6.76
C THR A 301 15.38 -21.09 6.27
N LEU A 302 14.71 -20.32 5.40
CA LEU A 302 13.40 -20.70 4.85
C LEU A 302 13.48 -21.93 3.95
N ARG A 303 14.53 -22.03 3.13
CA ARG A 303 14.79 -23.22 2.31
C ARG A 303 14.91 -24.50 3.16
N SER A 304 15.54 -24.42 4.34
CA SER A 304 15.68 -25.58 5.23
C SER A 304 14.36 -26.06 5.87
N LEU A 305 13.31 -25.24 5.81
CA LEU A 305 11.99 -25.54 6.35
C LEU A 305 11.02 -26.07 5.28
N LEU A 306 11.48 -26.25 4.04
CA LEU A 306 10.66 -26.80 2.97
C LEU A 306 10.24 -28.24 3.30
N PRO A 307 8.96 -28.61 3.06
CA PRO A 307 8.52 -29.99 3.20
C PRO A 307 9.31 -30.95 2.30
N ASN A 308 9.66 -30.49 1.10
CA ASN A 308 10.49 -31.20 0.14
C ASN A 308 11.64 -30.28 -0.31
N PRO A 309 12.92 -30.61 -0.03
CA PRO A 309 14.06 -29.79 -0.41
C PRO A 309 14.26 -29.57 -1.92
N GLU A 310 13.71 -30.48 -2.76
CA GLU A 310 13.81 -30.40 -4.22
C GLU A 310 12.72 -29.50 -4.84
N ASP A 311 11.62 -29.26 -4.10
CA ASP A 311 10.51 -28.43 -4.56
C ASP A 311 10.64 -27.01 -4.01
N LEU A 312 11.11 -26.09 -4.87
CA LEU A 312 11.30 -24.69 -4.54
C LEU A 312 10.05 -23.83 -4.75
N SER A 313 8.94 -24.41 -5.26
CA SER A 313 7.71 -23.66 -5.50
C SER A 313 7.16 -22.91 -4.27
N PRO A 314 7.30 -23.40 -3.01
CA PRO A 314 6.82 -22.64 -1.87
C PRO A 314 7.63 -21.34 -1.63
N LEU A 315 8.90 -21.29 -2.08
CA LEU A 315 9.74 -20.09 -1.99
C LEU A 315 9.35 -19.03 -3.02
N THR A 316 8.42 -19.32 -3.94
CA THR A 316 7.88 -18.34 -4.88
C THR A 316 6.50 -17.83 -4.48
N ASP A 317 5.82 -18.49 -3.53
CA ASP A 317 4.48 -18.09 -3.06
C ASP A 317 4.57 -17.05 -1.91
N PRO A 318 4.12 -15.79 -2.13
CA PRO A 318 4.12 -14.76 -1.10
C PRO A 318 3.30 -15.12 0.14
N GLN A 319 2.22 -15.90 -0.02
CA GLN A 319 1.37 -16.31 1.09
C GLN A 319 2.07 -17.36 1.95
N TRP A 320 2.75 -18.33 1.34
CA TRP A 320 3.56 -19.30 2.05
C TRP A 320 4.72 -18.63 2.79
N ILE A 321 5.47 -17.75 2.11
CA ILE A 321 6.59 -16.99 2.71
C ILE A 321 6.12 -16.23 3.94
N ALA A 322 5.04 -15.45 3.81
CA ALA A 322 4.51 -14.65 4.92
C ALA A 322 4.10 -15.51 6.12
N ARG A 323 3.46 -16.67 5.87
CA ARG A 323 3.06 -17.61 6.93
C ARG A 323 4.25 -18.22 7.65
N MET A 324 5.29 -18.58 6.91
CA MET A 324 6.51 -19.14 7.49
C MET A 324 7.29 -18.10 8.30
N LEU A 325 7.41 -16.87 7.79
CA LEU A 325 8.05 -15.77 8.53
C LEU A 325 7.33 -15.46 9.84
N ALA A 326 5.99 -15.46 9.81
CA ALA A 326 5.17 -15.22 10.99
C ALA A 326 5.14 -16.38 12.00
N SER A 327 5.45 -17.61 11.59
CA SER A 327 5.50 -18.78 12.49
C SER A 327 6.86 -18.96 13.18
N LEU A 328 7.91 -18.35 12.64
CA LEU A 328 9.25 -18.38 13.21
C LEU A 328 9.37 -17.49 14.46
N PRO A 329 10.29 -17.80 15.40
CA PRO A 329 10.51 -16.98 16.58
C PRO A 329 10.89 -15.55 16.22
N GLU A 330 10.33 -14.56 16.92
CA GLU A 330 10.62 -13.13 16.69
C GLU A 330 12.11 -12.81 16.81
N SER A 331 12.83 -13.51 17.68
CA SER A 331 14.30 -13.40 17.82
C SER A 331 15.07 -13.77 16.55
N SER A 332 14.44 -14.48 15.61
CA SER A 332 15.07 -14.93 14.37
C SER A 332 14.67 -14.09 13.15
N THR A 333 13.45 -13.53 13.17
CA THR A 333 12.85 -12.84 12.03
C THR A 333 12.67 -11.34 12.23
N MET A 334 12.71 -10.85 13.46
CA MET A 334 12.42 -9.45 13.82
C MET A 334 13.53 -8.80 14.65
N ASP A 335 14.53 -9.57 15.08
CA ASP A 335 15.68 -9.04 15.84
C ASP A 335 16.66 -8.27 14.94
N LYS A 336 16.70 -6.95 15.15
CA LYS A 336 17.61 -6.01 14.47
C LYS A 336 19.08 -6.22 14.84
N SER A 337 19.36 -6.80 16.00
CA SER A 337 20.72 -6.99 16.53
C SER A 337 21.38 -8.30 16.10
N SER A 338 20.59 -9.21 15.52
CA SER A 338 21.08 -10.49 15.03
C SER A 338 22.09 -10.29 13.91
N ARG A 339 23.22 -11.02 13.96
CA ARG A 339 24.21 -11.05 12.85
C ARG A 339 23.64 -11.52 11.51
N ARG A 340 22.45 -12.13 11.54
CA ARG A 340 21.72 -12.64 10.37
C ARG A 340 20.70 -11.64 9.82
N SER A 341 20.51 -10.52 10.51
CA SER A 341 19.66 -9.40 10.09
C SER A 341 20.50 -8.35 9.38
N THR A 342 19.90 -7.67 8.42
CA THR A 342 20.44 -6.47 7.77
C THR A 342 20.31 -5.22 8.65
N GLY A 343 19.69 -5.35 9.83
CA GLY A 343 19.38 -4.25 10.74
C GLY A 343 18.18 -3.41 10.29
N TRP A 344 17.42 -3.89 9.29
CA TRP A 344 16.33 -3.16 8.66
C TRP A 344 15.36 -2.52 9.67
N ARG A 345 15.16 -1.20 9.58
CA ARG A 345 14.31 -0.44 10.52
C ARG A 345 12.86 -0.91 10.54
N GLY A 346 12.38 -1.47 9.43
CA GLY A 346 11.03 -2.02 9.30
C GLY A 346 10.76 -3.27 10.15
N LEU A 347 11.80 -3.91 10.71
CA LEU A 347 11.64 -5.09 11.56
C LEU A 347 10.92 -4.78 12.87
N GLY A 348 10.08 -5.73 13.28
CA GLY A 348 9.29 -5.65 14.52
C GLY A 348 7.81 -5.41 14.25
N THR A 349 7.07 -5.18 15.33
CA THR A 349 5.63 -4.92 15.31
C THR A 349 5.36 -3.51 15.81
N ARG A 350 4.48 -2.80 15.12
CA ARG A 350 3.97 -1.49 15.51
C ARG A 350 2.46 -1.50 15.35
N ILE A 351 1.75 -1.37 16.46
CA ILE A 351 0.29 -1.27 16.48
C ILE A 351 -0.07 0.17 16.80
N GLU A 352 -0.94 0.73 15.98
CA GLU A 352 -1.44 2.09 16.10
C GLU A 352 -2.96 2.07 15.98
N VAL A 353 -3.61 3.02 16.64
CA VAL A 353 -5.05 3.16 16.66
C VAL A 353 -5.43 4.58 16.27
N LEU A 354 -6.54 4.70 15.56
CA LEU A 354 -7.18 5.97 15.25
C LEU A 354 -8.60 5.93 15.79
N ASP A 355 -8.96 6.93 16.59
CA ASP A 355 -10.31 7.10 17.12
C ASP A 355 -11.09 8.07 16.23
N LEU A 356 -12.05 7.54 15.47
CA LEU A 356 -12.80 8.32 14.50
C LEU A 356 -13.69 9.38 15.17
N ASN A 357 -14.11 9.17 16.42
CA ASN A 357 -14.89 10.18 17.15
C ASN A 357 -14.06 11.44 17.44
N LYS A 358 -12.75 11.30 17.69
CA LYS A 358 -11.87 12.45 17.90
C LYS A 358 -11.76 13.30 16.64
N LEU A 359 -11.60 12.65 15.48
CA LEU A 359 -11.57 13.33 14.19
C LEU A 359 -12.88 14.08 13.90
N ALA A 360 -14.04 13.47 14.17
CA ALA A 360 -15.33 14.14 13.98
C ALA A 360 -15.47 15.40 14.86
N ASN A 361 -15.10 15.29 16.14
CA ASN A 361 -15.17 16.41 17.09
C ASN A 361 -14.22 17.56 16.74
N GLU A 362 -13.02 17.26 16.25
CA GLU A 362 -12.02 18.26 15.85
C GLU A 362 -12.51 19.07 14.64
N VAL A 363 -13.08 18.39 13.64
CA VAL A 363 -13.64 19.06 12.44
C VAL A 363 -14.85 19.94 12.80
N GLU A 364 -15.73 19.49 13.69
CA GLU A 364 -16.86 20.30 14.17
C GLU A 364 -16.40 21.55 14.94
N GLN A 365 -15.35 21.44 15.75
CA GLN A 365 -14.78 22.57 16.47
C GLN A 365 -14.16 23.61 15.52
N GLU A 366 -13.45 23.18 14.49
CA GLU A 366 -12.91 24.07 13.45
C GLU A 366 -14.01 24.80 12.67
N LEU A 367 -15.08 24.09 12.29
CA LEU A 367 -16.24 24.71 11.64
C LEU A 367 -16.92 25.75 12.54
N SER A 368 -17.11 25.44 13.83
CA SER A 368 -17.73 26.37 14.79
C SER A 368 -16.88 27.61 15.07
N SER A 369 -15.55 27.47 15.10
CA SER A 369 -14.63 28.59 15.32
C SER A 369 -14.47 29.48 14.09
N GLY A 370 -14.49 28.91 12.88
CA GLY A 370 -14.51 29.66 11.62
C GLY A 370 -15.80 30.47 11.41
N VAL A 371 -16.96 29.93 11.81
CA VAL A 371 -18.23 30.66 11.76
C VAL A 371 -18.27 31.81 12.78
N ASN A 372 -17.69 31.62 13.97
CA ASN A 372 -17.57 32.71 14.96
C ASN A 372 -16.60 33.82 14.50
N ALA A 373 -15.59 33.52 13.68
CA ALA A 373 -14.68 34.52 13.11
C ALA A 373 -15.34 35.37 12.01
N LEU A 374 -16.31 34.82 11.26
CA LEU A 374 -17.06 35.55 10.24
C LEU A 374 -18.25 36.36 10.82
N GLY A 375 -18.65 36.09 12.06
CA GLY A 375 -19.76 36.77 12.73
C GLY A 375 -19.39 38.06 13.50
N LEU A 376 -18.12 38.50 13.47
CA LEU A 376 -17.64 39.63 14.27
C LEU A 376 -17.48 40.96 13.51
N ASP A 377 -17.80 41.02 12.21
CA ASP A 377 -17.66 42.25 11.40
C ASP A 377 -18.97 43.01 11.10
N GLU A 378 -20.14 42.55 11.55
CA GLU A 378 -21.43 43.22 11.26
C GLU A 378 -22.00 44.13 12.39
N LYS A 379 -21.19 44.52 13.38
CA LYS A 379 -21.62 45.49 14.41
C LYS A 379 -20.65 46.66 14.61
N GLN A 380 -20.33 47.37 13.54
CA GLN A 380 -19.99 48.80 13.61
C GLN A 380 -20.58 49.54 12.41
N SER A 381 -21.79 50.10 12.60
CA SER A 381 -22.31 51.24 11.84
C SER A 381 -23.09 52.14 12.76
#